data_AF-A0A2D9SAJ1-F1
#
_entry.id   AF-A0A2D9SAJ1-F1
#
_cell.length_a   1.000
_cell.length_b   1.000
_cell.length_c   1.000
_cell.angle_alpha   90.00
_cell.angle_beta   90.00
_cell.angle_gamma   90.00
#
_symmetry.space_group_name_H-M   'P 1'
#
loop_
_entity.id
_entity.type
_entity.pdbx_description
1 polymer ?
#
loop_
_entity_poly.entity_id
_entity_poly.type
_entity_poly.pdbx_seq_one_letter_code
_entity_poly.pdbx_strand_id
1 'polypeptide(L)'
;MKKDYIFDDFRKVMIDALADFIRGESIAYIGMILILTAFFLETRDILQSKAAPYLGLMALGSGLLAVRAYFIDEWAFLILEIAWFIAAIWGVWGLLSKKKGPDSTQ
;
A
#
# COMPACT_ATOMS: atom_id res chain seq x y z
N MET A 1 13.85 -35.13 7.46
CA MET A 1 12.87 -35.78 6.59
C MET A 1 11.43 -35.58 7.04
N LYS A 2 11.02 -35.60 8.33
CA LYS A 2 9.61 -35.34 8.74
C LYS A 2 9.29 -33.89 9.14
N LYS A 3 10.29 -33.12 9.61
CA LYS A 3 10.11 -31.69 9.94
C LYS A 3 9.79 -30.83 8.71
N ASP A 4 10.32 -31.25 7.56
CA ASP A 4 10.22 -30.56 6.28
C ASP A 4 8.76 -30.58 5.78
N TYR A 5 8.06 -31.71 5.91
CA TYR A 5 6.64 -31.84 5.58
C TYR A 5 5.73 -30.99 6.47
N ILE A 6 5.96 -30.96 7.79
CA ILE A 6 5.10 -30.20 8.71
C ILE A 6 5.24 -28.69 8.46
N PHE A 7 6.46 -28.23 8.18
CA PHE A 7 6.70 -26.82 7.86
C PHE A 7 6.12 -26.43 6.51
N ASP A 8 6.26 -27.29 5.48
CA ASP A 8 5.66 -27.05 4.16
C ASP A 8 4.14 -27.11 4.19
N ASP A 9 3.54 -28.00 4.98
CA ASP A 9 2.08 -28.13 5.08
C ASP A 9 1.48 -26.93 5.83
N PHE A 10 2.11 -26.47 6.91
CA PHE A 10 1.74 -25.22 7.57
C PHE A 10 1.90 -24.01 6.65
N ARG A 11 3.02 -23.96 5.89
CA ARG A 11 3.26 -22.87 4.93
C ARG A 11 2.23 -22.90 3.80
N LYS A 12 1.81 -24.08 3.32
CA LYS A 12 0.73 -24.22 2.34
C LYS A 12 -0.61 -23.77 2.90
N VAL A 13 -1.01 -24.23 4.08
CA VAL A 13 -2.27 -23.80 4.73
C VAL A 13 -2.30 -22.29 4.94
N MET A 14 -1.18 -21.68 5.36
CA MET A 14 -1.08 -20.23 5.50
C MET A 14 -1.11 -19.50 4.16
N ILE A 15 -0.45 -20.02 3.13
CA ILE A 15 -0.47 -19.46 1.76
C ILE A 15 -1.86 -19.60 1.14
N ASP A 16 -2.56 -20.71 1.35
CA ASP A 16 -3.90 -20.97 0.85
C ASP A 16 -4.93 -20.06 1.55
N ALA A 17 -4.80 -19.88 2.87
CA ALA A 17 -5.60 -18.90 3.61
C ALA A 17 -5.33 -17.47 3.14
N LEU A 18 -4.06 -17.12 2.87
CA LEU A 18 -3.70 -15.84 2.29
C LEU A 18 -4.25 -15.70 0.86
N ALA A 19 -4.20 -16.76 0.05
CA ALA A 19 -4.71 -16.78 -1.31
C ALA A 19 -6.24 -16.66 -1.34
N ASP A 20 -6.96 -17.29 -0.43
CA ASP A 20 -8.41 -17.12 -0.27
C ASP A 20 -8.77 -15.72 0.22
N PHE A 21 -7.98 -15.16 1.12
CA PHE A 21 -8.14 -13.78 1.54
C PHE A 21 -7.88 -12.80 0.38
N ILE A 22 -6.90 -13.09 -0.47
CA ILE A 22 -6.58 -12.31 -1.68
C ILE A 22 -7.64 -12.47 -2.78
N ARG A 23 -8.18 -13.68 -2.95
CA ARG A 23 -9.29 -13.97 -3.87
C ARG A 23 -10.61 -13.38 -3.38
N GLY A 24 -10.76 -13.19 -2.07
CA GLY A 24 -11.93 -12.61 -1.45
C GLY A 24 -12.06 -11.10 -1.65
N GLU A 25 -13.29 -10.61 -1.61
CA GLU A 25 -13.59 -9.17 -1.71
C GLU A 25 -13.02 -8.37 -0.51
N SER A 26 -12.57 -9.04 0.55
CA SER A 26 -11.95 -8.46 1.75
C SER A 26 -10.79 -7.53 1.43
N ILE A 27 -9.89 -7.92 0.50
CA ILE A 27 -8.77 -7.07 0.09
C ILE A 27 -9.25 -5.78 -0.60
N ALA A 28 -10.32 -5.88 -1.38
CA ALA A 28 -10.94 -4.72 -2.02
C ALA A 28 -11.45 -3.74 -0.97
N TYR A 29 -12.21 -4.24 0.01
CA TYR A 29 -12.77 -3.40 1.07
C TYR A 29 -11.68 -2.76 1.92
N ILE A 30 -10.61 -3.49 2.25
CA ILE A 30 -9.47 -2.94 3.01
C ILE A 30 -8.78 -1.84 2.20
N GLY A 31 -8.51 -2.07 0.91
CA GLY A 31 -7.89 -1.08 0.03
C GLY A 31 -8.73 0.19 -0.10
N MET A 32 -10.06 0.02 -0.29
CA MET A 32 -11.01 1.12 -0.35
C MET A 32 -11.04 1.93 0.96
N ILE A 33 -11.07 1.28 2.12
CA ILE A 33 -11.05 1.97 3.41
C ILE A 33 -9.73 2.72 3.62
N LEU A 34 -8.59 2.12 3.23
CA LEU A 34 -7.27 2.73 3.34
C LEU A 34 -7.16 4.01 2.50
N ILE A 35 -7.53 3.96 1.21
CA ILE A 35 -7.40 5.11 0.31
C ILE A 35 -8.38 6.22 0.68
N LEU A 36 -9.62 5.88 1.06
CA LEU A 36 -10.63 6.85 1.50
C LEU A 36 -10.23 7.50 2.82
N THR A 37 -9.67 6.75 3.76
CA THR A 37 -9.19 7.30 5.04
C THR A 37 -8.01 8.24 4.81
N ALA A 38 -7.05 7.87 3.94
CA ALA A 38 -5.94 8.73 3.57
C ALA A 38 -6.42 10.05 2.95
N PHE A 39 -7.33 9.98 1.97
CA PHE A 39 -7.92 11.14 1.33
C PHE A 39 -8.75 12.01 2.29
N PHE A 40 -9.52 11.37 3.18
CA PHE A 40 -10.30 12.08 4.19
C PHE A 40 -9.41 12.82 5.21
N LEU A 41 -8.28 12.23 5.60
CA LEU A 41 -7.30 12.88 6.47
C LEU A 41 -6.60 14.07 5.79
N GLU A 42 -6.37 14.00 4.48
CA GLU A 42 -5.82 15.11 3.69
C GLU A 42 -6.83 16.25 3.52
N THR A 43 -8.09 15.94 3.18
CA THR A 43 -9.14 16.97 3.00
C THR A 43 -9.46 17.74 4.28
N ARG A 44 -9.12 17.19 5.44
CA ARG A 44 -9.28 17.84 6.74
C ARG A 44 -8.08 18.73 7.12
N ASP A 45 -7.03 18.80 6.31
CA ASP A 45 -5.76 19.50 6.60
C ASP A 45 -5.10 19.02 7.92
N ILE A 46 -5.47 17.82 8.40
CA ILE A 46 -4.95 17.22 9.64
C ILE A 46 -3.62 16.51 9.35
N LEU A 47 -3.49 15.91 8.16
CA LEU A 47 -2.21 15.43 7.63
C LEU A 47 -1.75 16.34 6.50
N GLN A 48 -0.60 16.97 6.68
CA GLN A 48 0.09 17.66 5.58
C GLN A 48 0.31 16.65 4.45
N SER A 49 -0.03 17.00 3.20
CA SER A 49 0.24 16.22 1.97
C SER A 49 1.74 15.89 1.72
N LYS A 50 2.60 16.32 2.64
CA LYS A 50 4.04 16.08 2.75
C LYS A 50 4.43 15.33 4.03
N ALA A 51 3.50 14.61 4.66
CA ALA A 51 3.81 13.79 5.84
C ALA A 51 4.05 12.34 5.42
N ALA A 52 5.15 11.75 5.89
CA ALA A 52 5.48 10.33 5.67
C ALA A 52 4.33 9.35 5.94
N PRO A 53 3.49 9.50 6.99
CA PRO A 53 2.35 8.60 7.20
C PRO A 53 1.28 8.68 6.11
N TYR A 54 0.97 9.87 5.57
CA TYR A 54 -0.02 10.02 4.50
C TYR A 54 0.43 9.30 3.22
N LEU A 55 1.68 9.53 2.81
CA LEU A 55 2.24 8.91 1.62
C LEU A 55 2.39 7.40 1.78
N GLY A 56 2.70 6.93 2.99
CA GLY A 56 2.70 5.50 3.32
C GLY A 56 1.31 4.89 3.17
N LEU A 57 0.27 5.52 3.71
CA LEU A 57 -1.12 5.06 3.54
C LEU A 57 -1.55 5.08 2.07
N MET A 58 -1.21 6.13 1.32
CA MET A 58 -1.53 6.23 -0.11
C MET A 58 -0.83 5.16 -0.94
N ALA A 59 0.46 4.91 -0.71
CA ALA A 59 1.18 3.85 -1.39
C ALA A 59 0.62 2.46 -1.06
N LEU A 60 0.26 2.21 0.21
CA LEU A 60 -0.32 0.93 0.61
C LEU A 60 -1.74 0.74 0.05
N GLY A 61 -2.60 1.76 0.15
CA GLY A 61 -3.97 1.71 -0.36
C GLY A 61 -4.01 1.53 -1.89
N SER A 62 -3.23 2.33 -2.61
CA SER A 62 -3.17 2.24 -4.07
C SER A 62 -2.51 0.96 -4.57
N GLY A 63 -1.44 0.48 -3.91
CA GLY A 63 -0.84 -0.81 -4.25
C GLY A 63 -1.81 -1.97 -4.10
N LEU A 64 -2.62 -1.98 -3.03
CA LEU A 64 -3.61 -3.02 -2.78
C LEU A 64 -4.76 -2.98 -3.82
N LEU A 65 -5.23 -1.78 -4.18
CA LEU A 65 -6.27 -1.58 -5.19
C LEU A 65 -5.77 -1.86 -6.61
N ALA A 66 -4.51 -1.55 -6.93
CA ALA A 66 -3.89 -1.88 -8.22
C ALA A 66 -3.84 -3.40 -8.45
N VAL A 67 -3.48 -4.17 -7.43
CA VAL A 67 -3.51 -5.64 -7.51
C VAL A 67 -4.92 -6.11 -7.83
N ARG A 68 -5.95 -5.60 -7.15
CA ARG A 68 -7.34 -5.94 -7.43
C ARG A 68 -7.76 -5.53 -8.84
N ALA A 69 -7.41 -4.32 -9.28
CA ALA A 69 -7.76 -3.79 -10.59
C ALA A 69 -7.21 -4.69 -11.72
N TYR A 70 -6.01 -5.22 -11.52
CA TYR A 70 -5.41 -6.19 -12.42
C TYR A 70 -6.20 -7.50 -12.51
N PHE A 71 -6.78 -7.99 -11.40
CA PHE A 71 -7.60 -9.20 -11.40
C PHE A 71 -8.99 -9.02 -12.04
N ILE A 72 -9.51 -7.80 -12.14
CA ILE A 72 -10.84 -7.50 -12.68
C ILE A 72 -10.74 -7.00 -14.14
N ASP A 73 -9.52 -6.95 -14.71
CA ASP A 73 -9.25 -6.39 -16.04
C ASP A 73 -9.74 -4.93 -16.22
N GLU A 74 -9.82 -4.18 -15.12
CA GLU A 74 -10.26 -2.79 -15.10
C GLU A 74 -9.07 -1.85 -15.34
N TRP A 75 -8.70 -1.73 -16.61
CA TRP A 75 -7.52 -0.99 -17.08
C TRP A 75 -7.52 0.49 -16.66
N ALA A 76 -8.68 1.16 -16.64
CA ALA A 76 -8.77 2.56 -16.25
C ALA A 76 -8.42 2.77 -14.77
N PHE A 77 -8.97 1.91 -13.91
CA PHE A 77 -8.71 1.96 -12.48
C PHE A 77 -7.28 1.53 -12.15
N LEU A 78 -6.75 0.53 -12.84
CA LEU A 78 -5.36 0.09 -12.69
C LEU A 78 -4.35 1.22 -12.95
N ILE A 79 -4.52 1.94 -14.07
CA ILE A 79 -3.62 3.05 -14.43
C ILE A 79 -3.70 4.18 -13.38
N LEU A 80 -4.90 4.48 -12.88
CA LEU A 80 -5.11 5.49 -11.84
C LEU A 80 -4.37 5.12 -10.55
N GLU A 81 -4.50 3.88 -10.09
CA GLU A 81 -3.83 3.42 -8.87
C GLU A 81 -2.31 3.40 -9.01
N ILE A 82 -1.78 3.03 -10.18
CA ILE A 82 -0.34 3.13 -10.47
C ILE A 82 0.13 4.59 -10.41
N ALA A 83 -0.64 5.54 -10.96
CA ALA A 83 -0.29 6.94 -10.90
C ALA A 83 -0.24 7.45 -9.44
N TRP A 84 -1.22 7.08 -8.61
CA TRP A 84 -1.24 7.40 -7.19
C TRP A 84 -0.06 6.78 -6.44
N PHE A 85 0.29 5.55 -6.75
CA PHE A 85 1.43 4.85 -6.15
C PHE A 85 2.76 5.55 -6.47
N ILE A 86 2.97 5.93 -7.73
CA ILE A 86 4.16 6.67 -8.17
C ILE A 86 4.23 8.04 -7.49
N ALA A 87 3.11 8.77 -7.44
CA ALA A 87 3.04 10.06 -6.75
C ALA A 87 3.40 9.94 -5.26
N ALA A 88 2.92 8.88 -4.59
CA ALA A 88 3.26 8.61 -3.20
C ALA A 88 4.76 8.33 -3.01
N ILE A 89 5.36 7.49 -3.85
CA ILE A 89 6.81 7.21 -3.82
C ILE A 89 7.63 8.49 -4.04
N TRP A 90 7.24 9.29 -5.03
CA TRP A 90 7.94 10.54 -5.33
C TRP A 90 7.83 11.53 -4.17
N GLY A 91 6.65 11.60 -3.53
CA GLY A 91 6.44 12.36 -2.30
C GLY A 91 7.38 11.90 -1.20
N VAL A 92 7.50 10.59 -0.95
CA VAL A 92 8.37 10.05 0.11
C VAL A 92 9.84 10.38 -0.17
N TRP A 93 10.28 10.26 -1.43
CA TRP A 93 11.62 10.62 -1.84
C TRP A 93 11.93 12.11 -1.60
N GLY A 94 10.96 12.98 -1.86
CA GLY A 94 11.05 14.41 -1.56
C GLY A 94 11.19 14.71 -0.07
N LEU A 95 10.52 13.95 0.80
CA LEU A 95 10.63 14.09 2.25
C LEU A 95 11.97 13.59 2.80
N LEU A 96 12.42 12.43 2.33
CA LEU A 96 13.71 11.86 2.72
C LEU A 96 14.87 12.77 2.27
N SER A 97 14.76 13.40 1.10
CA SER A 97 15.75 14.37 0.62
C SER A 97 15.77 15.63 1.47
N LYS A 98 14.61 16.10 1.95
CA LYS A 98 14.52 17.29 2.82
C LYS A 98 15.11 17.05 4.22
N LYS A 99 15.17 15.79 4.68
CA LYS A 99 15.82 15.42 5.95
C LYS A 99 17.35 15.44 5.85
N LYS A 100 17.93 15.54 4.65
CA LYS A 100 19.37 15.48 4.40
C LYS A 100 19.93 16.86 4.02
N GLY A 101 20.00 17.76 4.99
CA GLY A 101 20.88 18.95 4.98
C GLY A 101 20.32 20.19 5.70
N PRO A 102 21.12 20.97 6.46
CA PRO A 102 22.46 20.73 7.05
C PRO A 102 22.45 20.87 8.59
N ASP A 103 23.01 19.89 9.31
CA ASP A 103 23.36 20.06 10.73
C ASP A 103 24.88 19.90 10.90
N SER A 104 25.61 20.96 10.56
CA SER A 104 27.04 21.08 10.84
C SER A 104 27.49 22.54 11.04
N THR A 105 26.65 23.36 11.67
CA THR A 105 27.08 24.65 12.24
C THR A 105 26.09 25.09 13.31
N GLN A 106 26.32 24.65 14.55
CA GLN A 106 26.52 25.53 15.72
C GLN A 106 27.44 24.82 16.71
#